data_AF-A0A3D0R1D4-F1
#
_entry.id   AF-A0A3D0R1D4-F1
#
_cell.length_a   1.000
_cell.length_b   1.000
_cell.length_c   1.000
_cell.angle_alpha   90.00
_cell.angle_beta   90.00
_cell.angle_gamma   90.00
#
_symmetry.space_group_name_H-M   'P 1'
#
loop_
_entity.id
_entity.type
_entity.pdbx_description
1 polymer ?
#
loop_
_entity_poly.entity_id
_entity_poly.type
_entity_poly.pdbx_seq_one_letter_code
_entity_poly.pdbx_strand_id
1 'polypeptide(L)' 'MGIWQKSSFSGNGPDNDCVEIALRGHSIALRESEEPGVVVTTAPGLFGAFIRNVKNGEYDHLG' A
#
# COMPACT_ATOMS: atom_id res chain seq x y z
N MET A 1 -10.61 -8.00 -12.02
CA MET A 1 -9.37 -7.21 -11.84
C MET A 1 -9.79 -5.88 -11.23
N GLY A 2 -9.68 -5.69 -9.91
CA GLY A 2 -10.15 -4.45 -9.25
C GLY A 2 -9.42 -3.18 -9.71
N ILE A 3 -10.04 -2.02 -9.48
CA ILE A 3 -9.49 -0.70 -9.79
C ILE A 3 -8.47 -0.34 -8.72
N TRP A 4 -7.32 0.22 -9.13
CA TRP A 4 -6.30 0.73 -8.21
C TRP A 4 -6.80 2.01 -7.52
N GLN A 5 -6.67 2.06 -6.20
CA GLN A 5 -6.96 3.23 -5.39
C GLN A 5 -5.64 3.83 -4.90
N LYS A 6 -5.36 5.05 -5.34
CA LYS A 6 -4.22 5.85 -4.89
C LYS A 6 -4.44 6.34 -3.44
N SER A 7 -3.37 6.54 -2.69
CA SER A 7 -3.41 7.22 -1.40
C SER A 7 -3.81 8.69 -1.56
N SER A 8 -4.53 9.25 -0.59
CA SER A 8 -4.81 10.70 -0.56
C SER A 8 -3.58 11.55 -0.22
N PHE A 9 -2.52 10.92 0.29
CA PHE A 9 -1.24 11.58 0.57
C PHE A 9 -0.35 11.70 -0.67
N SER A 10 -0.76 11.09 -1.77
CA SER A 10 -0.07 11.17 -3.05
C SER A 10 -0.29 12.53 -3.71
N GLY A 11 0.69 13.42 -3.62
CA GLY A 11 0.69 14.69 -4.33
C GLY A 11 1.08 14.59 -5.81
N ASN A 12 1.19 15.75 -6.46
CA ASN A 12 1.60 15.92 -7.87
C ASN A 12 3.03 16.49 -8.01
N GLY A 13 3.77 16.61 -6.91
CA GLY A 13 5.15 17.07 -6.89
C GLY A 13 6.16 15.96 -7.21
N PRO A 14 7.40 16.32 -7.57
CA PRO A 14 8.44 15.40 -8.03
C PRO A 14 8.90 14.35 -7.00
N ASP A 15 8.64 14.56 -5.71
CA ASP A 15 9.03 13.65 -4.62
C ASP A 15 7.81 12.99 -3.95
N ASN A 16 6.79 12.60 -4.73
CA ASN A 16 5.62 11.90 -4.18
C ASN A 16 5.70 10.40 -4.42
N ASP A 17 6.15 9.67 -3.41
CA ASP A 17 6.05 8.21 -3.36
C ASP A 17 4.58 7.82 -3.21
N CYS A 18 3.96 7.37 -4.30
CA CYS A 18 2.54 7.07 -4.29
C CYS A 18 2.31 5.56 -4.12
N VAL A 19 1.76 5.17 -2.97
CA VAL A 19 1.25 3.81 -2.76
C VAL A 19 -0.16 3.68 -3.31
N GLU A 20 -0.39 2.61 -4.07
CA GLU A 20 -1.69 2.23 -4.62
C GLU A 20 -2.12 0.84 -4.13
N ILE A 21 -3.41 0.67 -3.87
CA ILE A 21 -3.99 -0.60 -3.41
C ILE A 21 -5.13 -1.06 -4.32
N ALA A 22 -5.28 -2.38 -4.50
CA ALA A 22 -6.41 -2.95 -5.23
C ALA A 22 -6.89 -4.27 -4.64
N LEU A 23 -8.20 -4.53 -4.72
CA LEU A 23 -8.74 -5.86 -4.47
C LEU A 23 -8.53 -6.76 -5.70
N ARG A 24 -7.87 -7.89 -5.51
CA ARG A 24 -7.59 -8.92 -6.52
C ARG A 24 -8.15 -10.25 -6.04
N GLY A 25 -9.44 -10.49 -6.36
CA GLY A 25 -10.16 -11.66 -5.84
C GLY A 25 -10.27 -11.58 -4.32
N HIS A 26 -9.66 -12.52 -3.60
CA HIS A 26 -9.62 -12.55 -2.13
C HIS A 26 -8.33 -11.98 -1.53
N SER A 27 -7.47 -11.34 -2.34
CA SER A 27 -6.21 -10.74 -1.90
C SER A 27 -6.20 -9.23 -2.09
N ILE A 28 -5.40 -8.55 -1.28
CA ILE A 28 -5.00 -7.16 -1.49
C ILE A 28 -3.70 -7.15 -2.28
N ALA A 29 -3.63 -6.34 -3.31
CA ALA A 29 -2.42 -6.02 -4.04
C ALA A 29 -1.97 -4.60 -3.70
N LEU A 30 -0.66 -4.42 -3.52
CA LEU A 30 0.01 -3.15 -3.28
C LEU A 30 1.07 -2.93 -4.34
N ARG A 31 1.24 -1.69 -4.75
CA ARG A 31 2.36 -1.25 -5.59
C ARG A 31 2.71 0.19 -5.31
N GLU A 32 3.91 0.56 -5.70
CA GLU A 32 4.38 1.93 -5.79
C GLU A 32 4.18 2.44 -7.24
N SER A 33 4.02 3.74 -7.42
CA SER A 33 3.66 4.35 -8.71
C SER A 33 4.79 4.43 -9.73
N GLU A 34 6.03 4.62 -9.28
CA GLU A 34 7.23 4.70 -10.11
C GLU A 34 7.70 3.31 -10.53
N GLU A 35 7.43 2.28 -9.71
CA GLU A 35 7.69 0.87 -10.00
C GLU A 35 6.40 0.03 -10.11
N PRO A 36 5.47 0.34 -11.04
CA PRO A 36 4.12 -0.27 -11.07
C PRO A 36 4.11 -1.74 -11.48
N GLY A 37 5.25 -2.29 -11.91
CA GLY A 37 5.44 -3.71 -12.23
C GLY A 37 5.74 -4.59 -11.02
N VAL A 38 6.16 -3.99 -9.89
CA VAL A 38 6.43 -4.72 -8.65
C VAL A 38 5.15 -4.70 -7.81
N VAL A 39 4.54 -5.88 -7.64
CA VAL A 39 3.26 -6.02 -6.91
C VAL A 39 3.44 -6.96 -5.74
N VAL A 40 3.18 -6.46 -4.54
CA VAL A 40 3.11 -7.27 -3.32
C VAL A 40 1.65 -7.66 -3.06
N THR A 41 1.40 -8.94 -2.81
CA THR A 41 0.05 -9.43 -2.50
C THR A 41 -0.04 -9.99 -1.09
N THR A 42 -1.14 -9.71 -0.40
CA THR A 42 -1.40 -10.22 0.95
C THR A 42 -2.89 -10.49 1.20
N ALA A 43 -3.22 -11.17 2.29
CA ALA A 43 -4.60 -11.36 2.71
C ALA A 43 -5.18 -10.08 3.33
N PRO A 44 -6.47 -9.77 3.14
CA PRO A 44 -7.10 -8.57 3.71
C PRO A 44 -6.93 -8.43 5.23
N GLY A 45 -7.01 -9.55 5.97
CA GLY A 45 -6.84 -9.56 7.43
C GLY A 45 -5.42 -9.18 7.87
N LEU A 46 -4.41 -9.70 7.15
CA LEU A 46 -3.00 -9.36 7.40
C LEU A 46 -2.71 -7.90 7.05
N PHE A 47 -3.25 -7.41 5.93
CA PHE A 47 -3.12 -5.99 5.58
C PHE A 47 -3.74 -5.08 6.64
N GLY A 48 -4.93 -5.42 7.13
CA GLY A 48 -5.57 -4.67 8.21
C GLY A 48 -4.77 -4.69 9.52
N ALA A 49 -4.13 -5.82 9.86
CA ALA A 49 -3.23 -5.92 11.01
C ALA A 49 -1.99 -5.04 10.82
N PHE A 50 -1.34 -5.12 9.66
CA PHE A 50 -0.20 -4.29 9.31
C PHE A 50 -0.50 -2.79 9.48
N ILE A 51 -1.61 -2.29 8.95
CA ILE A 51 -1.99 -0.87 9.07
C ILE A 51 -2.18 -0.45 10.53
N ARG A 52 -2.77 -1.31 11.38
CA ARG A 52 -2.92 -1.00 12.82
C ARG A 52 -1.58 -0.92 13.52
N ASN A 53 -0.68 -1.86 13.22
CA ASN A 53 0.64 -1.93 13.83
C ASN A 53 1.52 -0.74 13.40
N VAL A 54 1.48 -0.34 12.12
CA VAL A 54 2.12 0.90 11.62
C VAL A 54 1.61 2.12 12.39
N LYS A 55 0.29 2.26 12.55
CA LYS A 55 -0.29 3.39 13.29
C LYS A 55 0.07 3.41 14.77
N ASN A 56 0.42 2.27 15.34
CA ASN A 56 0.88 2.14 16.72
C ASN A 56 2.40 2.36 16.86
N GLY A 57 3.11 2.66 15.77
CA GLY A 57 4.56 2.85 15.76
C GLY A 57 5.36 1.55 15.95
N GLU A 58 4.73 0.39 15.74
CA GLU A 58 5.39 -0.92 15.95
C GLU A 58 6.65 -1.07 15.07
N TYR A 59 6.66 -0.40 13.91
CA TYR A 59 7.71 -0.49 12.91
C TYR A 59 8.61 0.74 12.83
N ASP A 60 8.45 1.72 13.72
CA ASP A 60 9.23 2.98 13.67
C ASP A 60 10.73 2.76 13.92
N HIS A 61 11.08 1.62 14.52
CA HIS A 61 12.46 1.17 14.72
C HIS A 61 13.15 0.67 13.45
N LEU A 62 12.43 0.57 12.32
CA LEU A 62 13.00 0.21 11.01
C LEU A 62 13.56 1.41 10.25
N GLY A 63 13.48 2.62 10.82
CA GLY A 63 13.99 3.88 10.25
C GLY A 63 15.45 4.17 10.57
#